data_AF-A0A7S3MF99-F1
#
_entry.id   AF-A0A7S3MF99-F1
#
_cell.length_a   1.000
_cell.length_b   1.000
_cell.length_c   1.000
_cell.angle_alpha   90.00
_cell.angle_beta   90.00
_cell.angle_gamma   90.00
#
_symmetry.space_group_name_H-M   'P 1'
#
loop_
_entity.id
_entity.type
_entity.pdbx_description
1 polymer ?
#
loop_
_entity_poly.entity_id
_entity_poly.type
_entity_poly.pdbx_seq_one_letter_code
_entity_poly.pdbx_strand_id
1 'polypeptide(L)'
;PEVLPDLKAKRVAADDVCGACLLPVEGNEQLGMVDNCHHIFHFECAERWSRTENSCPQCKQRFFWLAAYSAKGKRESLTRVERRDQEGDDDEDYEDFQVCEKCKQVGDESTLLLC
;
A
#
# COMPACT_ATOMS: atom_id res chain seq x y z
N PRO A 1 7.33 -21.73 7.48
CA PRO A 1 6.04 -21.00 7.47
C PRO A 1 5.12 -21.64 6.42
N GLU A 2 4.04 -22.25 6.89
CA GLU A 2 3.07 -22.92 6.01
C GLU A 2 2.51 -21.91 5.01
N VAL A 3 3.06 -22.03 3.81
CA VAL A 3 2.42 -21.79 2.52
C VAL A 3 1.42 -20.64 2.54
N LEU A 4 1.92 -19.44 2.19
CA LEU A 4 1.19 -18.56 1.28
C LEU A 4 0.35 -19.47 0.37
N PRO A 5 -1.00 -19.45 0.48
CA PRO A 5 -1.82 -20.37 -0.27
C PRO A 5 -1.40 -20.27 -1.72
N ASP A 6 -1.28 -21.41 -2.41
CA ASP A 6 -1.23 -21.41 -3.85
C ASP A 6 -2.36 -20.49 -4.29
N LEU A 7 -1.99 -19.32 -4.82
CA LEU A 7 -2.96 -18.39 -5.34
C LEU A 7 -3.67 -19.21 -6.40
N LYS A 8 -4.89 -19.69 -6.11
CA LYS A 8 -5.74 -20.26 -7.14
C LYS A 8 -5.84 -19.15 -8.15
N ALA A 9 -5.09 -19.33 -9.23
CA ALA A 9 -4.68 -18.31 -10.16
C ALA A 9 -5.80 -17.31 -10.35
N LYS A 10 -5.75 -16.18 -9.61
CA LYS A 10 -6.51 -15.03 -10.03
C LYS A 10 -5.80 -14.67 -11.31
N ARG A 11 -6.35 -15.16 -12.44
CA ARG A 11 -5.94 -14.70 -13.75
C ARG A 11 -6.00 -13.20 -13.63
N VAL A 12 -4.85 -12.57 -13.75
CA VAL A 12 -4.72 -11.12 -13.86
C VAL A 12 -5.77 -10.75 -14.89
N ALA A 13 -6.85 -10.12 -14.43
CA ALA A 13 -7.89 -9.69 -15.34
C ALA A 13 -7.27 -8.58 -16.20
N ALA A 14 -7.79 -8.38 -17.41
CA ALA A 14 -7.30 -7.30 -18.28
C ALA A 14 -7.39 -5.91 -17.62
N ASP A 15 -8.20 -5.79 -16.56
CA ASP A 15 -8.44 -4.56 -15.81
C ASP A 15 -7.87 -4.58 -14.38
N ASP A 16 -7.02 -5.56 -14.03
CA ASP A 16 -6.36 -5.53 -12.72
C ASP A 16 -5.38 -4.34 -12.65
N VAL A 17 -5.47 -3.55 -11.57
CA VAL A 17 -4.61 -2.40 -11.30
C VAL A 17 -3.68 -2.68 -10.14
N CYS A 18 -2.46 -2.16 -10.22
CA CYS A 18 -1.49 -2.28 -9.15
C CYS A 18 -1.95 -1.46 -7.93
N GLY A 19 -2.16 -2.12 -6.79
CA GLY A 19 -2.61 -1.46 -5.55
C GLY A 19 -1.59 -0.50 -4.90
N ALA A 20 -0.45 -0.25 -5.56
CA ALA A 20 0.60 0.66 -5.08
C ALA A 20 0.77 1.88 -6.00
N CYS A 21 0.91 1.69 -7.31
CA CYS A 21 1.07 2.79 -8.26
C CYS A 21 -0.22 3.19 -8.99
N LEU A 22 -1.30 2.42 -8.82
CA LEU A 22 -2.61 2.61 -9.46
C LEU A 22 -2.59 2.55 -11.00
N LEU A 23 -1.51 2.01 -11.59
CA LEU A 23 -1.40 1.76 -13.02
C LEU A 23 -1.92 0.35 -13.36
N PRO A 24 -2.37 0.12 -14.61
CA PRO A 24 -2.74 -1.20 -15.09
C PRO A 24 -1.61 -2.21 -14.92
N VAL A 25 -1.98 -3.46 -14.66
CA VAL A 25 -1.06 -4.59 -14.65
C VAL A 25 -1.18 -5.32 -15.99
N GLU A 26 -0.08 -5.43 -16.72
CA GLU A 26 -0.06 -6.09 -18.02
C GLU A 26 0.28 -7.59 -17.92
N GLY A 27 -0.23 -8.38 -18.88
CA GLY A 27 -0.11 -9.83 -18.88
C GLY A 27 1.32 -10.38 -19.12
N ASN A 28 2.32 -9.53 -19.23
CA ASN A 28 3.75 -9.84 -19.39
C ASN A 28 4.59 -9.40 -18.17
N GLU A 29 4.00 -8.74 -17.18
CA GLU A 29 4.71 -8.21 -16.02
C GLU A 29 4.86 -9.25 -14.90
N GLN A 30 5.87 -9.07 -14.05
CA GLN A 30 6.05 -9.85 -12.83
C GLN A 30 5.23 -9.21 -11.70
N LEU A 31 4.52 -10.03 -10.96
CA LEU A 31 3.56 -9.60 -9.94
C LEU A 31 4.03 -9.90 -8.54
N GLY A 32 3.74 -8.96 -7.64
CA GLY A 32 3.98 -9.06 -6.21
C GLY A 32 2.68 -9.34 -5.45
N MET A 33 2.75 -10.25 -4.48
CA MET A 33 1.70 -10.44 -3.46
C MET A 33 2.30 -10.66 -2.08
N VAL A 34 1.56 -10.27 -1.05
CA VAL A 34 1.98 -10.35 0.36
C VAL A 34 1.17 -11.40 1.13
N ASP A 35 1.69 -11.92 2.25
CA ASP A 35 1.17 -13.09 2.96
C ASP A 35 -0.08 -12.91 3.82
N ASN A 36 -0.52 -11.68 4.06
CA ASN A 36 -1.67 -11.39 4.92
C ASN A 36 -2.84 -10.72 4.19
N CYS A 37 -2.80 -10.62 2.86
CA CYS A 37 -3.91 -10.12 2.04
C CYS A 37 -3.80 -10.66 0.60
N HIS A 38 -4.79 -10.35 -0.26
CA HIS A 38 -4.83 -10.82 -1.65
C HIS A 38 -4.67 -9.68 -2.69
N HIS A 39 -4.11 -8.54 -2.28
CA HIS A 39 -3.86 -7.43 -3.19
C HIS A 39 -2.69 -7.73 -4.13
N ILE A 40 -2.80 -7.24 -5.37
CA ILE A 40 -1.83 -7.45 -6.44
C ILE A 40 -1.08 -6.15 -6.69
N PHE A 41 0.22 -6.29 -6.95
CA PHE A 41 1.11 -5.19 -7.27
C PHE A 41 2.02 -5.60 -8.43
N HIS A 42 2.64 -4.64 -9.11
CA HIS A 42 3.91 -4.91 -9.77
C HIS A 42 4.90 -5.41 -8.72
N PHE A 43 5.70 -6.44 -9.05
CA PHE A 43 6.68 -6.98 -8.11
C PHE A 43 7.64 -5.87 -7.62
N GLU A 44 8.10 -5.01 -8.53
CA GLU A 44 8.97 -3.88 -8.20
C GLU A 44 8.31 -2.88 -7.24
N CYS A 45 7.02 -2.58 -7.41
CA CYS A 45 6.30 -1.68 -6.52
C CYS A 45 6.22 -2.24 -5.09
N ALA A 46 5.85 -3.52 -4.96
CA ALA A 46 5.79 -4.18 -3.66
C ALA A 46 7.18 -4.33 -3.02
N GLU A 47 8.21 -4.62 -3.82
CA GLU A 47 9.59 -4.73 -3.34
C GLU A 47 10.08 -3.37 -2.81
N ARG A 48 9.91 -2.29 -3.58
CA ARG A 48 10.28 -0.94 -3.16
C ARG A 48 9.55 -0.55 -1.88
N TRP A 49 8.24 -0.80 -1.81
CA TRP A 49 7.45 -0.52 -0.63
C TRP A 49 7.95 -1.28 0.61
N SER A 50 8.26 -2.58 0.46
CA SER A 50 8.74 -3.43 1.57
C SER A 50 10.05 -2.98 2.21
N ARG A 51 10.83 -2.13 1.52
CA ARG A 51 12.06 -1.52 2.04
C ARG A 51 11.77 -0.36 2.99
N THR A 52 10.60 0.27 2.86
CA THR A 52 10.17 1.44 3.63
C THR A 52 9.18 1.05 4.72
N GLU A 53 8.20 0.21 4.41
CA GLU A 53 7.07 -0.08 5.30
C GLU A 53 6.60 -1.53 5.13
N ASN A 54 6.27 -2.16 6.25
CA ASN A 54 5.89 -3.56 6.31
C ASN A 54 4.36 -3.79 6.34
N SER A 55 3.57 -2.85 5.85
CA SER A 55 2.11 -2.93 5.74
C SER A 55 1.63 -2.84 4.29
N CYS A 56 0.57 -3.56 3.93
CA CYS A 56 0.01 -3.54 2.57
C CYS A 56 -0.38 -2.09 2.17
N PRO A 57 0.07 -1.58 0.99
CA PRO A 57 -0.30 -0.23 0.53
C PRO A 57 -1.81 0.03 0.52
N GLN A 58 -2.59 -1.01 0.19
CA GLN A 58 -4.04 -0.95 -0.01
C GLN A 58 -4.87 -1.12 1.28
N CYS A 59 -4.57 -2.11 2.13
CA CYS A 59 -5.38 -2.42 3.32
C CYS A 59 -4.65 -2.25 4.65
N LYS A 60 -3.39 -1.82 4.64
CA LYS A 60 -2.54 -1.60 5.82
C LYS A 60 -2.29 -2.83 6.70
N GLN A 61 -2.71 -4.02 6.26
CA GLN A 61 -2.37 -5.26 6.96
C GLN A 61 -0.86 -5.49 6.90
N ARG A 62 -0.27 -5.76 8.06
CA ARG A 62 1.15 -6.10 8.17
C ARG A 62 1.44 -7.40 7.42
N PHE A 63 2.54 -7.46 6.69
CA PHE A 63 2.99 -8.67 5.99
C PHE A 63 4.39 -9.07 6.46
N PHE A 64 4.88 -10.26 6.14
CA PHE A 64 6.26 -10.68 6.45
C PHE A 64 6.94 -11.37 5.28
N TRP A 65 6.18 -11.63 4.21
CA TRP A 65 6.67 -12.27 3.02
C TRP A 65 6.14 -11.56 1.78
N LEU A 66 7.02 -11.45 0.79
CA LEU A 66 6.70 -10.97 -0.55
C LEU A 66 6.96 -12.11 -1.54
N ALA A 67 5.93 -12.51 -2.27
CA ALA A 67 6.03 -13.49 -3.34
C ALA A 67 6.07 -12.82 -4.71
N ALA A 68 6.96 -13.31 -5.58
CA ALA A 68 6.99 -12.95 -6.99
C ALA A 68 6.28 -14.01 -7.83
N TYR A 69 5.46 -13.56 -8.78
CA TYR A 69 4.78 -14.40 -9.75
C TYR A 69 5.09 -13.93 -11.16
N SER A 70 5.38 -14.86 -12.05
CA SER A 70 5.41 -14.57 -13.49
C SER A 70 4.02 -14.14 -13.98
N ALA A 71 3.99 -13.47 -15.12
CA ALA A 71 2.81 -13.23 -15.95
C ALA A 71 1.88 -14.45 -16.14
N LYS A 72 2.42 -15.67 -16.10
CA LYS A 72 1.66 -16.92 -16.24
C LYS A 72 1.08 -17.43 -14.92
N GLY A 73 1.22 -16.68 -13.83
CA GLY A 73 0.75 -17.03 -12.49
C GLY A 73 1.63 -18.04 -11.75
N LYS A 74 2.79 -18.43 -12.31
CA LYS A 74 3.74 -19.32 -11.60
C LYS A 74 4.51 -18.50 -10.56
N ARG A 75 4.51 -18.96 -9.29
CA ARG A 75 5.36 -18.40 -8.23
C ARG A 75 6.83 -18.67 -8.55
N GLU A 76 7.62 -17.60 -8.62
CA GLU A 76 9.05 -17.63 -8.94
C GLU A 76 9.91 -17.53 -7.69
N SER A 77 9.49 -16.72 -6.70
CA SER A 77 10.23 -16.54 -5.46
C SER A 77 9.33 -16.23 -4.27
N LEU A 78 9.90 -16.37 -3.07
CA LEU A 78 9.28 -16.01 -1.81
C LEU A 78 10.35 -15.43 -0.89
N THR A 79 10.28 -14.13 -0.64
CA THR A 79 11.29 -13.38 0.10
C THR A 79 10.73 -12.96 1.46
N ARG A 80 11.50 -13.18 2.52
CA ARG A 80 11.16 -12.68 3.85
C ARG A 80 11.45 -11.18 3.91
N VAL A 81 10.49 -10.42 4.40
CA VAL A 81 10.58 -8.96 4.55
C VAL A 81 10.97 -8.66 6.00
N GLU A 82 11.98 -7.81 6.17
CA GLU A 82 12.39 -7.38 7.50
C GLU A 82 11.33 -6.48 8.12
N ARG A 83 11.34 -6.43 9.45
CA ARG A 83 10.46 -5.51 10.16
C ARG A 83 10.88 -4.07 9.83
N ARG A 84 9.95 -3.32 9.25
CA ARG A 84 10.04 -1.89 8.96
C ARG A 84 8.75 -1.25 9.41
N ASP A 85 8.86 -0.22 10.22
CA ASP A 85 7.76 0.65 10.60
C ASP A 85 8.19 2.02 10.09
N GLN A 86 7.41 2.64 9.22
CA GLN A 86 7.67 4.01 8.77
C GLN A 86 7.51 4.92 10.00
N GLU A 87 8.63 5.34 10.58
CA GLU A 87 8.66 6.39 11.60
C GLU A 87 8.19 7.68 10.92
N GLY A 88 7.01 8.18 11.30
CA GLY A 88 6.60 9.52 10.90
C GLY A 88 7.57 10.51 11.50
N ASP A 89 7.97 11.52 10.72
CA ASP A 89 8.60 12.71 11.31
C ASP A 89 7.53 13.35 12.19
N ASP A 90 7.61 13.12 13.51
CA ASP A 90 6.85 13.85 14.51
C ASP A 90 7.43 15.28 14.58
N ASP A 91 7.34 16.03 13.48
CA ASP A 91 7.60 17.47 13.45
C ASP A 91 6.44 18.18 14.15
N GLU A 92 6.55 18.20 15.48
CA GLU A 92 6.21 19.25 16.44
C GLU A 92 5.33 20.40 15.91
N ASP A 93 4.08 20.45 16.41
CA ASP A 93 3.27 21.66 16.65
C ASP A 93 2.99 22.59 15.44
N TYR A 94 2.19 22.10 14.47
CA TYR A 94 1.48 22.97 13.53
C TYR A 94 0.19 23.51 14.17
N GLU A 95 0.28 24.57 14.97
CA GLU A 95 -0.90 25.37 15.35
C GLU A 95 -1.42 26.14 14.12
N ASP A 96 -2.23 25.49 13.29
CA ASP A 96 -2.96 26.14 12.19
C ASP A 96 -4.16 26.91 12.75
N PHE A 97 -3.92 28.14 13.24
CA PHE A 97 -5.00 29.07 13.56
C PHE A 97 -5.61 29.59 12.25
N GLN A 98 -6.46 28.79 11.61
CA GLN A 98 -7.13 29.18 10.39
C GLN A 98 -8.20 30.23 10.69
N VAL A 99 -7.83 31.51 10.63
CA VAL A 99 -8.75 32.64 10.79
C VAL A 99 -9.58 32.79 9.52
N CYS A 100 -10.91 32.68 9.61
CA CYS A 100 -11.77 32.85 8.43
C CYS A 100 -11.62 34.29 7.88
N GLU A 101 -11.23 34.44 6.61
CA GLU A 101 -10.98 35.76 6.03
C GLU A 101 -12.23 36.66 5.94
N LYS A 102 -13.42 36.05 5.99
CA LYS A 102 -14.71 36.75 5.92
C LYS A 102 -15.20 37.26 7.27
N CYS A 103 -15.23 36.40 8.29
CA CYS A 103 -15.73 36.79 9.62
C CYS A 103 -14.62 37.24 10.58
N LYS A 104 -13.34 37.00 10.23
CA LYS A 104 -12.14 37.30 11.02
C LYS A 104 -12.14 36.66 12.42
N GLN A 105 -12.90 35.57 12.60
CA GLN A 105 -12.96 34.81 13.85
C GLN A 105 -12.19 33.50 13.70
N VAL A 106 -11.60 33.04 14.80
CA VAL A 106 -11.06 31.68 14.94
C VAL A 106 -12.27 30.77 15.18
N GLY A 107 -12.48 29.82 14.28
CA GLY A 107 -13.59 28.87 14.38
C GLY A 107 -13.31 27.78 15.42
N ASP A 108 -14.36 27.28 16.07
CA ASP A 108 -14.28 26.07 16.88
C ASP A 108 -14.06 24.86 15.96
N GLU A 109 -13.21 23.92 16.38
CA GLU A 109 -12.82 22.72 15.63
C GLU A 109 -14.01 21.84 15.20
N SER A 110 -15.16 21.92 15.89
CA SER A 110 -16.39 21.23 15.49
C SER A 110 -17.16 21.91 14.35
N THR A 111 -16.74 23.12 13.94
CA THR A 111 -17.40 23.97 12.95
C THR A 111 -16.45 24.48 11.85
N LEU A 112 -15.38 23.73 11.57
CA LEU A 112 -14.35 24.05 10.55
C LEU A 112 -14.88 24.25 9.11
N LEU A 113 -16.17 23.99 8.86
CA LEU A 113 -16.85 24.15 7.57
C LEU A 113 -18.00 25.17 7.59
N LEU A 114 -18.20 25.90 8.69
CA LEU A 114 -19.34 26.80 8.87
C LEU A 114 -18.94 28.30 8.86
N CYS A 115 -18.06 28.65 7.91
CA CYS A 115 -17.78 30.00 7.40
C CYS A 115 -17.58 29.91 5.87
#